data_AF-A0A916TSY2-F1
#
_entry.id   AF-A0A916TSY2-F1
#
_cell.length_a   1.000
_cell.length_b   1.000
_cell.length_c   1.000
_cell.angle_alpha   90.00
_cell.angle_beta   90.00
_cell.angle_gamma   90.00
#
_symmetry.space_group_name_H-M   'P 1'
#
loop_
_entity.id
_entity.type
_entity.pdbx_description
1 polymer ?
#
loop_
_entity_poly.entity_id
_entity_poly.type
_entity_poly.pdbx_seq_one_letter_code
_entity_poly.pdbx_strand_id
1 'polypeptide(L)'
;MASQCVAFRDSKGGLHASLEKATLEDLAGVLGRVGDEGGMTAGVAKLIFDKRQEIERIFAEHDEIAVSNPGEARVERLHAA
;
A
#
# COMPACT_ATOMS: atom_id res chain seq x y z
N MET A 1 3.71 -17.00 -37.55
CA MET A 1 3.15 -18.08 -36.70
C MET A 1 2.44 -17.43 -35.53
N ALA A 2 1.27 -17.92 -35.13
CA ALA A 2 0.61 -17.48 -33.91
C ALA A 2 1.19 -18.25 -32.70
N SER A 3 1.35 -17.58 -31.56
CA SER A 3 1.84 -18.18 -30.31
C SER A 3 1.02 -17.72 -29.11
N GLN A 4 0.98 -18.55 -28.06
CA GLN A 4 0.32 -18.30 -26.78
C GLN A 4 1.38 -18.17 -25.67
N CYS A 5 1.18 -17.27 -24.71
CA CYS A 5 2.00 -17.16 -23.51
C CYS A 5 1.13 -16.97 -22.25
N VAL A 6 1.72 -17.26 -21.09
CA VAL A 6 1.15 -16.94 -19.78
C VAL A 6 1.73 -15.61 -19.32
N ALA A 7 0.88 -14.72 -18.79
CA ALA A 7 1.27 -13.43 -18.24
C ALA A 7 0.51 -13.16 -16.93
N PHE A 8 1.11 -12.33 -16.07
CA PHE A 8 0.50 -11.87 -14.83
C PHE A 8 -0.10 -10.49 -15.06
N ARG A 9 -1.34 -10.28 -14.66
CA ARG A 9 -2.06 -9.03 -14.86
C ARG A 9 -2.05 -8.21 -13.56
N ASP A 10 -1.70 -6.93 -13.64
CA ASP A 10 -1.88 -5.96 -12.55
C ASP A 10 -3.33 -5.42 -12.50
N SER A 11 -3.70 -4.71 -11.45
CA SER A 11 -5.04 -4.12 -11.25
C SER A 11 -5.44 -3.10 -12.32
N LYS A 12 -4.47 -2.50 -13.04
CA LYS A 12 -4.69 -1.55 -14.14
C LYS A 12 -4.82 -2.23 -15.51
N GLY A 13 -4.64 -3.55 -15.57
CA GLY A 13 -4.73 -4.34 -16.79
C GLY A 13 -3.40 -4.53 -17.53
N GLY A 14 -2.28 -4.05 -16.99
CA GLY A 14 -0.94 -4.28 -17.51
C GLY A 14 -0.53 -5.74 -17.41
N LEU A 15 0.13 -6.27 -18.44
CA LEU A 15 0.59 -7.66 -18.50
C LEU A 15 2.10 -7.74 -18.26
N HIS A 16 2.49 -8.59 -17.31
CA HIS A 16 3.85 -8.73 -16.81
C HIS A 16 4.37 -10.16 -16.94
N ALA A 17 5.68 -10.27 -17.10
CA ALA A 17 6.36 -11.55 -17.23
C ALA A 17 6.50 -12.32 -15.91
N SER A 18 6.33 -11.66 -14.76
CA SER A 18 6.40 -12.29 -13.44
C SER A 18 5.35 -11.72 -12.50
N LEU A 19 4.96 -12.54 -11.53
CA LEU A 19 4.04 -12.14 -10.45
C LEU A 19 4.60 -10.94 -9.67
N GLU A 20 5.88 -10.98 -9.31
CA GLU A 20 6.53 -9.90 -8.57
C GLU A 20 6.42 -8.55 -9.29
N LYS A 21 6.61 -8.51 -10.61
CA LYS A 21 6.47 -7.27 -11.38
C LYS A 21 5.04 -6.73 -11.35
N ALA A 22 4.05 -7.60 -11.55
CA ALA A 22 2.64 -7.20 -11.48
C ALA A 22 2.31 -6.63 -10.09
N THR A 23 2.80 -7.28 -9.02
CA THR A 23 2.61 -6.81 -7.64
C THR A 23 3.29 -5.47 -7.37
N LEU A 24 4.51 -5.26 -7.88
CA LEU A 24 5.22 -3.98 -7.72
C LEU A 24 4.51 -2.83 -8.44
N GLU A 25 3.93 -3.07 -9.61
CA GLU A 25 3.12 -2.07 -10.32
C GLU A 25 1.82 -1.75 -9.57
N ASP A 26 1.19 -2.76 -8.97
CA ASP A 26 0.04 -2.55 -8.09
C ASP A 26 0.40 -1.70 -6.87
N LEU A 27 1.51 -2.02 -6.19
CA LEU A 27 2.01 -1.24 -5.06
C LEU A 27 2.36 0.20 -5.46
N ALA A 28 3.05 0.38 -6.58
CA ALA A 28 3.32 1.71 -7.13
C ALA A 28 2.02 2.46 -7.47
N GLY A 29 1.01 1.75 -7.97
CA GLY A 29 -0.32 2.29 -8.24
C GLY A 29 -1.01 2.82 -6.98
N VAL A 30 -0.94 2.07 -5.87
CA VAL A 30 -1.48 2.48 -4.57
C VAL A 30 -0.73 3.68 -3.99
N LEU A 31 0.60 3.70 -4.09
CA LEU A 31 1.43 4.80 -3.60
C LEU A 31 1.22 6.11 -4.39
N GLY A 32 0.83 6.03 -5.65
CA GLY A 32 0.69 7.19 -6.52
C GLY A 32 2.03 7.87 -6.83
N ARG A 33 2.04 9.19 -6.98
CA ARG A 33 3.27 9.94 -7.26
C ARG A 33 3.98 10.24 -5.94
N VAL A 34 5.12 9.59 -5.71
CA VAL A 34 6.00 9.85 -4.58
C VAL A 34 7.17 10.72 -5.05
N GLY A 35 7.31 11.89 -4.43
CA GLY A 35 8.30 12.91 -4.79
C GLY A 35 7.93 13.80 -5.97
N ASP A 36 8.69 14.88 -6.14
CA ASP A 36 8.41 15.92 -7.14
C ASP A 36 8.45 15.39 -8.58
N GLU A 37 9.29 14.39 -8.88
CA GLU A 37 9.45 13.84 -10.23
C GLU A 37 8.77 12.48 -10.44
N GLY A 38 8.16 11.88 -9.42
CA GLY A 38 7.50 10.56 -9.52
C GLY A 38 8.43 9.36 -9.74
N GLY A 39 9.73 9.59 -9.96
CA GLY A 39 10.74 8.53 -10.14
C GLY A 39 11.00 7.69 -8.88
N MET A 40 10.59 8.16 -7.69
CA MET A 40 10.80 7.42 -6.44
C MET A 40 9.73 6.37 -6.14
N THR A 41 8.56 6.44 -6.78
CA THR A 41 7.44 5.52 -6.48
C THR A 41 7.84 4.05 -6.63
N ALA A 42 8.53 3.69 -7.72
CA ALA A 42 8.94 2.31 -7.96
C ALA A 42 9.93 1.80 -6.90
N GLY A 43 10.88 2.65 -6.47
CA GLY A 43 11.83 2.31 -5.42
C GLY A 43 11.15 2.09 -4.07
N VAL A 44 10.18 2.93 -3.73
CA VAL A 44 9.40 2.77 -2.49
C VAL A 44 8.51 1.53 -2.55
N ALA A 45 7.85 1.26 -3.68
CA ALA A 45 7.06 0.04 -3.87
C ALA A 45 7.91 -1.22 -3.64
N LYS A 46 9.14 -1.24 -4.16
CA LYS A 46 10.08 -2.34 -3.94
C LYS A 46 10.49 -2.48 -2.48
N LEU A 47 10.80 -1.36 -1.81
CA LEU A 47 11.15 -1.36 -0.39
C LEU A 47 10.00 -1.91 0.49
N ILE A 48 8.76 -1.51 0.20
CA ILE A 48 7.57 -2.03 0.90
C ILE A 48 7.42 -3.53 0.66
N PHE A 49 7.55 -3.99 -0.58
CA PHE A 49 7.45 -5.42 -0.91
C PHE A 49 8.49 -6.27 -0.17
N ASP A 50 9.73 -5.78 -0.10
CA ASP A 50 10.83 -6.45 0.57
C ASP A 50 10.66 -6.45 2.09
N LYS A 51 10.07 -5.39 2.66
CA LYS A 51 9.81 -5.25 4.10
C LYS A 51 8.40 -5.63 4.55
N ARG A 52 7.60 -6.26 3.67
CA ARG A 52 6.15 -6.45 3.89
C ARG A 52 5.78 -7.04 5.24
N GLN A 53 6.51 -8.05 5.72
CA GLN A 53 6.23 -8.72 6.99
C GLN A 53 6.42 -7.79 8.20
N GLU A 54 7.46 -6.96 8.18
CA GLU A 54 7.72 -6.00 9.27
C GLU A 54 6.67 -4.88 9.27
N ILE A 55 6.31 -4.40 8.08
CA ILE A 55 5.26 -3.39 7.90
C ILE A 55 3.90 -3.92 8.39
N GLU A 56 3.51 -5.13 7.98
CA GLU A 56 2.26 -5.79 8.39
C GLU A 56 2.20 -5.96 9.92
N ARG A 57 3.33 -6.33 10.55
CA ARG A 57 3.42 -6.42 12.01
C ARG A 57 3.17 -5.07 12.69
N ILE A 58 3.81 -4.00 12.22
CA ILE A 58 3.64 -2.66 12.77
C ILE A 58 2.17 -2.20 12.66
N PHE A 59 1.52 -2.46 11.53
CA PHE A 59 0.11 -2.13 11.35
C PHE A 59 -0.79 -2.93 12.30
N ALA A 60 -0.55 -4.24 12.45
CA ALA A 60 -1.31 -5.07 13.38
C ALA A 60 -1.17 -4.56 14.84
N GLU A 61 0.05 -4.27 15.29
CA GLU A 61 0.30 -3.70 16.63
C GLU A 61 -0.39 -2.33 16.81
N HIS A 62 -0.41 -1.50 15.77
CA HIS A 62 -1.14 -0.23 15.79
C HIS A 62 -2.65 -0.43 15.94
N ASP A 63 -3.24 -1.31 15.14
CA ASP A 63 -4.68 -1.59 15.12
C ASP A 63 -5.15 -2.14 16.48
N GLU A 64 -4.35 -3.00 17.13
CA GLU A 64 -4.62 -3.50 18.48
C GLU A 64 -4.71 -2.35 19.51
N ILE A 65 -3.78 -1.39 19.44
CA ILE A 65 -3.76 -0.23 20.34
C ILE A 65 -4.91 0.73 20.02
N ALA A 66 -5.17 1.00 18.75
CA ALA A 66 -6.24 1.91 18.32
C ALA A 66 -7.61 1.45 18.81
N VAL A 67 -7.89 0.15 18.78
CA VAL A 67 -9.12 -0.43 19.34
C VAL A 67 -9.23 -0.19 20.85
N SER A 68 -8.11 -0.19 21.56
CA SER A 68 -8.06 0.03 23.02
C SER A 68 -8.10 1.50 23.45
N ASN A 69 -7.93 2.44 22.51
CA ASN A 69 -7.89 3.87 22.79
C ASN A 69 -9.06 4.62 22.14
N PRO A 70 -10.26 4.63 22.76
CA PRO A 70 -11.45 5.32 22.23
C PRO A 70 -11.36 6.87 22.31
N GLY A 71 -10.14 7.44 22.33
CA GLY A 71 -9.85 8.86 22.54
C GLY A 71 -10.30 9.84 21.44
N GLU A 72 -10.96 9.34 20.39
CA GLU A 72 -11.86 10.16 19.54
C GLU A 72 -13.28 10.28 20.15
N ALA A 73 -13.44 10.00 21.45
CA ALA A 73 -14.61 10.40 22.22
C ALA A 73 -14.73 11.94 22.18
N ARG A 74 -15.47 12.42 21.18
CA ARG A 74 -16.08 13.75 21.01
C ARG A 74 -15.96 14.58 22.28
N VAL A 75 -14.97 15.46 22.32
CA VAL A 75 -14.85 16.48 23.36
C VAL A 75 -15.97 17.48 23.12
N GLU A 76 -17.18 17.17 23.59
CA GLU A 76 -18.22 18.17 23.72
C GLU A 76 -17.74 19.17 24.75
N ARG A 77 -17.36 20.36 24.28
CA ARG A 77 -17.09 21.49 25.17
C ARG A 77 -18.38 21.75 25.94
N LEU A 78 -18.42 21.38 27.22
CA LEU A 78 -19.46 21.86 28.11
C LEU A 78 -19.33 23.38 28.19
N HIS A 79 -20.16 24.09 27.42
CA HIS A 79 -20.45 25.49 27.67
C HIS A 79 -21.23 25.53 28.99
N ALA A 80 -20.55 25.92 30.07
CA ALA A 80 -21.20 26.33 31.30
C ALA A 80 -21.98 27.63 31.00
N ALA A 81 -23.30 27.55 31.14
CA ALA A 81 -24.20 28.69 31.19
C ALA A 81 -24.60 28.96 32.65
#